data_AF-A0A6J4H3W7-F1
#
_entry.id   AF-A0A6J4H3W7-F1
#
_cell.length_a   1.000
_cell.length_b   1.000
_cell.length_c   1.000
_cell.angle_alpha   90.00
_cell.angle_beta   90.00
_cell.angle_gamma   90.00
#
_symmetry.space_group_name_H-M   'P 1'
#
loop_
_entity.id
_entity.type
_entity.pdbx_description
1 polymer ?
#
loop_
_entity_poly.entity_id
_entity_poly.type
_entity_poly.pdbx_seq_one_letter_code
_entity_poly.pdbx_strand_id
1 'polypeptide(L)' 'MSGANDPYDPKQVAALSPEALDDGVTAARLAFAAAGDLEALAAVRPAHLGDRAPVLLARRELG' A
#
# COMPACT_ATOMS: atom_id res chain seq x y z
N MET A 1 -22.00 -4.06 18.63
CA MET A 1 -20.54 -4.19 18.68
C MET A 1 -20.16 -5.47 17.94
N SER A 2 -20.16 -5.44 16.61
CA SER A 2 -19.70 -6.57 15.80
C SER A 2 -18.25 -6.30 15.44
N GLY A 3 -17.33 -6.89 16.20
CA GLY A 3 -15.96 -7.08 15.73
C GLY A 3 -16.06 -8.00 14.52
N ALA A 4 -15.79 -7.47 13.33
CA ALA A 4 -15.61 -8.29 12.16
C ALA A 4 -14.38 -9.17 12.43
N ASN A 5 -14.62 -10.46 12.68
CA ASN A 5 -13.57 -11.46 12.56
C ASN A 5 -13.27 -11.56 11.06
N ASP A 6 -12.36 -10.71 10.57
CA ASP A 6 -11.78 -10.92 9.25
C ASP A 6 -11.03 -12.26 9.30
N PRO A 7 -11.35 -13.21 8.41
CA PRO A 7 -10.60 -14.44 8.34
C PRO A 7 -9.17 -14.08 7.93
N TYR A 8 -8.23 -14.29 8.84
CA TYR A 8 -6.79 -14.13 8.63
C TYR A 8 -6.37 -14.65 7.24
N ASP A 9 -6.07 -13.74 6.30
CA ASP A 9 -5.45 -14.10 5.03
C ASP A 9 -3.93 -14.02 5.20
N PRO A 10 -3.21 -15.17 5.21
CA PRO A 10 -1.76 -15.18 5.34
C PRO A 10 -1.05 -14.40 4.23
N LYS A 11 -1.68 -14.19 3.07
CA LYS A 11 -1.12 -13.35 1.98
C LYS A 11 -1.18 -11.87 2.32
N GLN A 12 -2.23 -11.41 2.99
CA GLN A 12 -2.29 -10.04 3.48
C GLN A 12 -1.18 -9.82 4.50
N VAL A 13 -0.97 -10.76 5.44
CA VAL A 13 0.13 -10.65 6.43
C VAL A 13 1.52 -10.72 5.80
N ALA A 14 1.73 -11.52 4.76
CA ALA A 14 2.99 -11.50 4.02
C ALA A 14 3.27 -10.13 3.36
N ALA A 15 2.22 -9.46 2.86
CA ALA A 15 2.31 -8.09 2.35
C ALA A 15 2.52 -7.02 3.46
N LEU A 16 2.39 -7.41 4.74
CA LEU A 16 2.67 -6.57 5.91
C LEU A 16 4.08 -6.81 6.49
N SER A 17 4.87 -7.70 5.90
CA SER A 17 6.26 -7.90 6.32
C SER A 17 7.07 -6.60 6.13
N PRO A 18 8.09 -6.33 6.98
CA PRO A 18 8.96 -5.18 6.81
C PRO A 18 9.56 -5.10 5.39
N GLU A 19 9.98 -6.24 4.83
CA GLU A 19 10.52 -6.28 3.47
C GLU A 19 9.48 -5.87 2.42
N ALA A 20 8.25 -6.39 2.51
CA ALA A 20 7.18 -6.02 1.56
C ALA A 20 6.80 -4.54 1.66
N LEU A 21 6.89 -3.95 2.86
CA LEU A 21 6.65 -2.52 3.06
C LEU A 21 7.77 -1.67 2.48
N ASP A 22 9.03 -2.05 2.70
CA ASP A 22 10.19 -1.36 2.12
C ASP A 22 10.20 -1.44 0.59
N ASP A 23 9.82 -2.60 0.03
CA ASP A 23 9.63 -2.79 -1.40
C ASP A 23 8.48 -1.90 -1.92
N GLY A 24 7.36 -1.83 -1.19
CA GLY A 24 6.23 -0.96 -1.52
C GLY A 24 6.61 0.53 -1.52
N VAL A 25 7.42 0.97 -0.54
CA VAL A 25 7.94 2.34 -0.45
C VAL A 25 8.91 2.62 -1.59
N THR A 26 9.81 1.67 -1.90
CA THR A 26 10.77 1.79 -2.99
C THR A 26 10.06 1.89 -4.34
N ALA A 27 9.09 1.02 -4.58
CA ALA A 27 8.26 1.05 -5.78
C ALA A 27 7.50 2.38 -5.92
N ALA A 28 6.92 2.89 -4.83
CA ALA A 28 6.27 4.19 -4.83
C ALA A 28 7.23 5.31 -5.21
N ARG A 29 8.42 5.36 -4.60
CA ARG A 29 9.44 6.38 -4.91
C ARG A 29 9.84 6.35 -6.38
N LEU A 30 10.06 5.16 -6.95
CA LEU A 30 10.39 5.00 -8.37
C LEU A 30 9.25 5.47 -9.28
N ALA A 31 8.01 5.08 -8.97
CA ALA A 31 6.84 5.47 -9.77
C ALA A 31 6.60 6.99 -9.75
N PHE A 32 6.75 7.63 -8.59
CA PHE A 32 6.65 9.08 -8.47
C PHE A 32 7.81 9.82 -9.17
N ALA A 33 9.03 9.28 -9.12
CA ALA A 33 10.17 9.85 -9.83
C ALA A 33 10.05 9.73 -11.37
N ALA A 34 9.39 8.66 -11.85
CA ALA A 34 9.15 8.43 -13.27
C ALA A 34 7.98 9.24 -13.83
N ALA A 35 7.09 9.77 -12.98
CA ALA A 35 5.94 10.56 -13.40
C ALA A 35 6.36 11.98 -13.81
N GLY A 36 6.51 12.21 -15.12
CA GLY A 36 6.96 13.49 -15.68
C GLY A 36 5.87 14.54 -15.89
N ASP A 37 4.60 14.18 -15.72
CA ASP A 37 3.46 15.07 -15.93
C ASP A 37 2.33 14.81 -14.93
N LEU A 38 1.32 15.69 -14.97
CA LEU A 38 0.18 15.64 -14.06
C LEU A 38 -0.72 14.42 -14.29
N GLU A 39 -0.77 13.88 -15.50
CA GLU A 39 -1.60 12.72 -15.83
C GLU A 39 -0.95 11.44 -15.26
N ALA A 40 0.36 11.28 -15.44
CA ALA A 40 1.16 10.22 -14.84
C ALA A 40 1.10 10.28 -13.31
N LEU A 41 1.22 11.47 -12.71
CA LEU A 41 1.07 11.63 -11.26
C LEU A 41 -0.34 11.27 -10.77
N ALA A 42 -1.38 11.64 -11.53
CA ALA A 42 -2.76 11.29 -11.21
C ALA A 42 -3.01 9.76 -11.25
N ALA A 43 -2.29 9.02 -12.10
CA ALA A 43 -2.34 7.57 -12.14
C ALA A 43 -1.53 6.89 -11.02
N VAL A 44 -0.33 7.40 -10.72
CA VAL A 44 0.56 6.85 -9.68
C VAL A 44 -0.01 7.06 -8.26
N ARG A 45 -0.68 8.21 -8.02
CA ARG A 45 -1.22 8.56 -6.70
C ARG A 45 -2.19 7.52 -6.12
N PRO A 46 -3.28 7.10 -6.78
CA PRO A 46 -4.18 6.09 -6.23
C PRO A 46 -3.52 4.71 -6.10
N ALA A 47 -2.53 4.39 -6.92
CA ALA A 47 -1.82 3.11 -6.87
C ALA A 47 -0.96 2.96 -5.59
N HIS A 48 -0.31 4.04 -5.14
CA HIS A 48 0.62 3.99 -4.00
C HIS A 48 0.14 4.73 -2.75
N LEU A 49 -0.91 5.55 -2.86
CA LEU A 49 -1.49 6.32 -1.75
C LEU A 49 -3.02 6.16 -1.64
N GLY A 50 -3.64 5.28 -2.44
CA GLY A 50 -5.06 4.97 -2.33
C GLY A 50 -5.39 3.99 -1.21
N ASP A 51 -6.68 3.68 -1.04
CA ASP A 51 -7.17 2.83 0.05
C ASP A 51 -6.64 1.39 0.04
N ARG A 52 -6.09 0.94 -1.10
CA ARG A 52 -5.47 -0.37 -1.27
C ARG A 52 -3.95 -0.31 -1.31
N ALA A 53 -3.36 0.85 -1.04
CA ALA A 53 -1.91 0.99 -1.01
C ALA A 53 -1.32 0.12 0.12
N PRO A 54 -0.20 -0.60 -0.13
CA PRO A 54 0.39 -1.52 0.85
C PRO A 54 0.66 -0.86 2.20
N VAL A 55 1.16 0.38 2.19
CA VAL A 55 1.49 1.13 3.40
C VAL A 55 0.25 1.54 4.19
N LEU A 56 -0.84 1.92 3.51
CA LEU A 56 -2.10 2.29 4.17
C LEU A 56 -2.83 1.08 4.74
N LEU A 57 -2.78 -0.06 4.05
CA LEU A 57 -3.28 -1.32 4.58
C LEU A 57 -2.51 -1.70 5.85
N ALA A 58 -1.18 -1.66 5.82
CA ALA A 58 -0.38 -1.96 7.00
C ALA A 58 -0.65 -1.06 8.18
N ARG A 59 -0.85 0.24 7.95
CA ARG A 59 -1.26 1.16 9.00
C ARG A 59 -2.60 0.76 9.64
N ARG A 60 -3.58 0.31 8.85
CA ARG A 60 -4.89 -0.12 9.37
C ARG A 60 -4.79 -1.39 10.22
N GLU A 61 -3.93 -2.31 9.81
CA GLU A 61 -3.69 -3.56 10.53
C GLU A 61 -2.95 -3.33 11.86
N LEU A 62 -2.13 -2.28 11.94
CA LEU A 62 -1.40 -1.91 13.16
C LEU A 62 -2.23 -1.13 14.19
N GLY A 63 -3.34 -0.50 13.77
CA GLY A 63 -4.25 0.27 14.64
C GLY A 63 -3.94 1.76 14.73
#